data_AF-A0A0M1I508-F1
#
_entry.id   AF-A0A0M1I508-F1
#
_cell.length_a   1.000
_cell.length_b   1.000
_cell.length_c   1.000
_cell.angle_alpha   90.00
_cell.angle_beta   90.00
_cell.angle_gamma   90.00
#
_symmetry.space_group_name_H-M   'P 1'
#
loop_
_entity.id
_entity.type
_entity.pdbx_description
1 polymer ?
#
loop_
_entity_poly.entity_id
_entity_poly.type
_entity_poly.pdbx_seq_one_letter_code
_entity_poly.pdbx_strand_id
1 'polypeptide(L)'
;METFIKIMGVIVALLVPLALAYINNKLAHLKYSHESKNEFLKLAKDFEEKEIENQSTLYKDRFAKSLFNIDTLTYEEAKFFCQYENADLWVKEYAKIRTLIKRERDEVGRITRLIVKHHWSRPVLGFLGYILFASIGFIPFVMMNKFIGLVVEAYNKGIPLIIFIITLIPLASLYLGYFCLRYVEKYGESKNFILDFYKYAFRVDTDVT
;
A
#
# COMPACT_ATOMS: atom_id res chain seq x y z
N MET A 1 -44.03 -33.08 -27.83
CA MET A 1 -43.64 -31.87 -28.58
C MET A 1 -43.99 -30.60 -27.79
N GLU A 2 -45.23 -30.47 -27.32
CA GLU A 2 -45.69 -29.31 -26.54
C GLU A 2 -44.95 -29.08 -25.21
N THR A 3 -44.64 -30.15 -24.47
CA THR A 3 -43.85 -30.10 -23.22
C THR A 3 -42.43 -29.59 -23.43
N PHE A 4 -41.81 -29.92 -24.56
CA PHE A 4 -40.46 -29.49 -24.89
C PHE A 4 -40.41 -27.98 -25.21
N ILE A 5 -41.44 -27.49 -25.93
CA ILE A 5 -41.60 -26.06 -26.25
C ILE A 5 -41.85 -25.24 -24.97
N LYS A 6 -42.65 -25.75 -24.03
CA LYS A 6 -42.89 -25.09 -22.72
C LYS A 6 -41.61 -24.99 -21.89
N ILE A 7 -40.79 -26.05 -21.84
CA ILE A 7 -39.51 -26.03 -21.12
C ILE A 7 -38.52 -25.07 -21.78
N MET A 8 -38.42 -25.06 -23.11
CA MET A 8 -37.59 -24.10 -23.85
C MET A 8 -38.04 -22.65 -23.64
N GLY A 9 -39.35 -22.39 -23.62
CA GLY A 9 -39.90 -21.06 -23.34
C GLY A 9 -39.49 -20.54 -21.96
N VAL A 10 -39.54 -21.39 -20.94
CA VAL A 10 -39.13 -21.04 -19.57
C VAL A 10 -37.62 -20.81 -19.49
N ILE A 11 -36.81 -21.64 -20.15
CA ILE A 11 -35.34 -21.49 -20.17
C ILE A 11 -34.94 -20.18 -20.86
N VAL A 12 -35.53 -19.85 -22.01
CA VAL A 12 -35.26 -18.61 -22.74
C VAL A 12 -35.73 -17.39 -21.93
N ALA A 13 -36.91 -17.46 -21.30
CA ALA A 13 -37.42 -16.38 -20.46
C ALA A 13 -36.54 -16.09 -19.23
N LEU A 14 -35.76 -17.06 -18.75
CA LEU A 14 -34.86 -16.90 -17.61
C LEU A 14 -33.44 -16.50 -18.05
N LEU A 15 -32.94 -17.07 -19.15
CA LEU A 15 -31.59 -16.79 -19.65
C LEU A 15 -31.46 -15.45 -20.35
N VAL A 16 -32.48 -14.99 -21.09
CA VAL A 16 -32.41 -13.73 -21.85
C VAL A 16 -32.26 -12.51 -20.92
N PRO A 17 -33.05 -12.36 -19.84
CA PRO A 17 -32.85 -11.26 -18.88
C PRO A 17 -31.49 -11.33 -18.19
N LEU A 18 -31.00 -12.54 -17.88
CA LEU A 18 -29.70 -12.75 -17.24
C LEU A 18 -28.53 -12.35 -18.17
N ALA A 19 -28.61 -12.74 -19.44
CA ALA A 19 -27.64 -12.37 -20.47
C ALA A 19 -27.66 -10.87 -20.74
N LEU A 20 -28.85 -10.25 -20.81
CA LEU A 20 -29.00 -8.80 -20.96
C LEU A 20 -28.44 -8.05 -19.75
N ALA A 21 -28.70 -8.51 -18.52
CA ALA A 21 -28.12 -7.93 -17.32
C ALA A 21 -26.59 -8.03 -17.30
N TYR A 22 -26.05 -9.18 -17.72
CA TYR A 22 -24.59 -9.38 -17.83
C TYR A 22 -23.96 -8.45 -18.88
N ILE A 23 -24.53 -8.37 -20.08
CA ILE A 23 -24.05 -7.50 -21.16
C ILE A 23 -24.17 -6.03 -20.74
N ASN A 24 -25.29 -5.63 -20.13
CA ASN A 24 -25.51 -4.26 -19.70
C ASN A 24 -24.55 -3.85 -18.58
N ASN A 25 -24.26 -4.75 -17.64
CA ASN A 25 -23.26 -4.50 -16.60
C ASN A 25 -21.84 -4.39 -17.20
N LYS A 26 -21.50 -5.25 -18.16
CA LYS A 26 -20.21 -5.19 -18.87
C LYS A 26 -20.07 -3.91 -19.72
N LEU A 27 -21.13 -3.49 -20.41
CA LEU A 27 -21.16 -2.24 -21.18
C LEU A 27 -21.14 -1.01 -20.27
N ALA A 28 -21.84 -1.04 -19.14
CA ALA A 28 -21.76 0.01 -18.14
C ALA A 28 -20.33 0.15 -17.64
N HIS A 29 -19.67 -0.95 -17.27
CA HIS A 29 -18.27 -0.93 -16.84
C HIS A 29 -17.32 -0.38 -17.93
N LEU A 30 -17.55 -0.72 -19.20
CA LEU A 30 -16.77 -0.17 -20.32
C LEU A 30 -17.05 1.32 -20.55
N LYS A 31 -18.32 1.75 -20.47
CA LYS A 31 -18.71 3.16 -20.59
C LYS A 31 -18.15 4.00 -19.45
N TYR A 32 -18.29 3.54 -18.20
CA TYR A 32 -17.66 4.15 -17.03
C TYR A 32 -16.14 4.19 -17.17
N SER A 33 -15.50 3.16 -17.75
CA SER A 33 -14.05 3.19 -18.01
C SER A 33 -13.65 4.22 -19.05
N HIS A 34 -14.46 4.48 -20.08
CA HIS A 34 -14.20 5.52 -21.06
C HIS A 34 -14.48 6.93 -20.53
N GLU A 35 -15.58 7.11 -19.79
CA GLU A 35 -15.90 8.37 -19.11
C GLU A 35 -14.83 8.71 -18.07
N SER A 36 -14.40 7.74 -17.23
CA SER A 36 -13.33 7.97 -16.26
C SER A 36 -12.01 8.32 -16.95
N LYS A 37 -11.66 7.66 -18.06
CA LYS A 37 -10.44 8.02 -18.83
C LYS A 37 -10.49 9.43 -19.36
N ASN A 38 -11.63 9.87 -19.88
CA ASN A 38 -11.81 11.25 -20.35
C ASN A 38 -11.77 12.26 -19.19
N GLU A 39 -12.33 11.91 -18.03
CA GLU A 39 -12.22 12.69 -16.80
C GLU A 39 -10.77 12.80 -16.32
N PHE A 40 -10.00 11.70 -16.32
CA PHE A 40 -8.57 11.74 -15.99
C PHE A 40 -7.76 12.59 -16.97
N LEU A 41 -8.07 12.52 -18.28
CA LEU A 41 -7.43 13.37 -19.29
C LEU A 41 -7.78 14.85 -19.11
N LYS A 42 -9.03 15.16 -18.72
CA LYS A 42 -9.45 16.51 -18.40
C LYS A 42 -8.74 17.02 -17.14
N LEU A 43 -8.72 16.22 -16.07
CA LEU A 43 -8.01 16.54 -14.83
C LEU A 43 -6.50 16.73 -15.07
N ALA A 44 -5.88 15.94 -15.95
CA ALA A 44 -4.48 16.12 -16.31
C ALA A 44 -4.23 17.45 -17.03
N LYS A 45 -5.11 17.84 -17.97
CA LYS A 45 -5.04 19.14 -18.64
C LYS A 45 -5.24 20.29 -17.67
N ASP A 46 -6.28 20.21 -16.85
CA ASP A 46 -6.57 21.20 -15.83
C ASP A 46 -5.39 21.31 -14.83
N PHE A 47 -4.67 20.21 -14.52
CA PHE A 47 -3.45 20.21 -13.68
C PHE A 47 -2.31 21.07 -14.24
N GLU A 48 -2.17 21.08 -15.57
CA GLU A 48 -1.13 21.82 -16.29
C GLU A 48 -1.47 23.31 -16.43
N GLU A 49 -2.74 23.70 -16.26
CA GLU A 49 -3.18 25.08 -16.35
C GLU A 49 -2.69 25.91 -15.15
N LYS A 50 -2.05 27.06 -15.44
CA LYS A 50 -1.50 27.99 -14.43
C LYS A 50 -2.54 28.52 -13.43
N GLU A 51 -3.83 28.44 -13.75
CA GLU A 51 -4.90 28.93 -12.87
C GLU A 51 -5.04 28.14 -11.57
N ILE A 52 -4.61 26.87 -11.53
CA ILE A 52 -4.64 26.07 -10.31
C ILE A 52 -3.68 26.62 -9.24
N GLU A 53 -2.59 27.27 -9.63
CA GLU A 53 -1.64 27.85 -8.66
C GLU A 53 -2.26 28.96 -7.80
N ASN A 54 -3.33 29.61 -8.26
CA ASN A 54 -4.05 30.65 -7.51
C ASN A 54 -5.11 30.10 -6.55
N GLN A 55 -5.40 28.80 -6.60
CA GLN A 55 -6.41 28.15 -5.77
C GLN A 55 -5.89 27.81 -4.35
N SER A 56 -6.82 27.58 -3.43
CA SER A 56 -6.49 27.18 -2.05
C SER A 56 -5.73 25.84 -1.99
N THR A 57 -4.85 25.68 -0.99
CA THR A 57 -4.07 24.45 -0.79
C THR A 57 -4.95 23.21 -0.65
N LEU A 58 -6.11 23.33 0.00
CA LEU A 58 -7.08 22.25 0.15
C LEU A 58 -7.67 21.79 -1.18
N TYR A 59 -7.95 22.73 -2.08
CA TYR A 59 -8.44 22.42 -3.42
C TYR A 59 -7.37 21.68 -4.23
N LYS A 60 -6.15 22.21 -4.21
CA LYS A 60 -4.98 21.61 -4.86
C LYS A 60 -4.71 20.18 -4.37
N ASP A 61 -4.79 19.94 -3.07
CA ASP A 61 -4.61 18.60 -2.50
C ASP A 61 -5.73 17.64 -2.92
N ARG A 62 -6.99 18.08 -2.92
CA ARG A 62 -8.12 17.25 -3.40
C ARG A 62 -7.96 16.89 -4.88
N PHE A 63 -7.50 17.85 -5.67
CA PHE A 63 -7.27 17.67 -7.08
C PHE A 63 -6.14 16.66 -7.35
N ALA A 64 -5.00 16.78 -6.65
CA ALA A 64 -3.90 15.82 -6.73
C ALA A 64 -4.31 14.40 -6.31
N LYS A 65 -5.13 14.26 -5.26
CA LYS A 65 -5.68 12.96 -4.83
C LYS A 65 -6.57 12.36 -5.90
N SER A 66 -7.41 13.18 -6.54
CA SER A 66 -8.27 12.74 -7.64
C SER A 66 -7.47 12.31 -8.88
N LEU A 67 -6.42 13.06 -9.22
CA LEU A 67 -5.60 12.80 -10.40
C LEU A 67 -4.89 11.46 -10.32
N PHE A 68 -4.24 11.18 -9.19
CA PHE A 68 -3.48 9.94 -8.98
C PHE A 68 -4.28 8.82 -8.32
N ASN A 69 -5.53 9.08 -7.91
CA ASN A 69 -6.36 8.18 -7.12
C ASN A 69 -5.66 7.70 -5.83
N ILE A 70 -5.02 8.62 -5.10
CA ILE A 70 -4.32 8.34 -3.84
C ILE A 70 -4.69 9.39 -2.79
N ASP A 71 -5.47 8.99 -1.78
CA ASP A 71 -6.01 9.87 -0.73
C ASP A 71 -4.97 10.58 0.14
N THR A 72 -3.76 10.03 0.20
CA THR A 72 -2.70 10.54 1.08
C THR A 72 -1.79 11.54 0.37
N LEU A 73 -1.86 11.65 -0.96
CA LEU A 73 -0.98 12.50 -1.76
C LEU A 73 -1.29 13.98 -1.54
N THR A 74 -0.23 14.79 -1.49
CA THR A 74 -0.32 16.26 -1.48
C THR A 74 -0.01 16.83 -2.85
N TYR A 75 -0.47 18.05 -3.12
CA TYR A 75 -0.23 18.74 -4.39
C TYR A 75 1.25 18.92 -4.72
N GLU A 76 2.08 19.29 -3.74
CA GLU A 76 3.53 19.44 -3.95
C GLU A 76 4.22 18.11 -4.29
N GLU A 77 3.72 16.99 -3.75
CA GLU A 77 4.23 15.66 -4.11
C GLU A 77 3.81 15.30 -5.53
N ALA A 78 2.54 15.49 -5.89
CA ALA A 78 2.04 15.30 -7.24
C ALA A 78 2.85 16.14 -8.24
N LYS A 79 3.02 17.44 -7.97
CA LYS A 79 3.77 18.37 -8.81
C LYS A 79 5.25 17.96 -8.97
N PHE A 80 5.87 17.43 -7.92
CA PHE A 80 7.22 16.89 -8.01
C PHE A 80 7.28 15.68 -8.96
N PHE A 81 6.37 14.72 -8.82
CA PHE A 81 6.37 13.51 -9.65
C PHE A 81 5.95 13.75 -11.10
N CYS A 82 5.09 14.75 -11.38
CA CYS A 82 4.71 15.12 -12.75
C CYS A 82 5.89 15.62 -13.60
N GLN A 83 7.02 15.98 -13.00
CA GLN A 83 8.24 16.35 -13.74
C GLN A 83 8.99 15.13 -14.31
N TYR A 84 8.55 13.92 -13.99
CA TYR A 84 9.21 12.67 -14.37
C TYR A 84 8.28 11.83 -15.22
N GLU A 85 8.87 11.09 -16.15
CA GLU A 85 8.13 10.13 -16.97
C GLU A 85 7.53 9.04 -16.09
N ASN A 86 6.31 8.58 -16.44
CA ASN A 86 5.57 7.58 -15.68
C ASN A 86 5.24 8.01 -14.24
N ALA A 87 4.86 9.28 -14.05
CA ALA A 87 4.48 9.86 -12.75
C ALA A 87 3.49 8.98 -11.95
N ASP A 88 2.50 8.37 -12.61
CA ASP A 88 1.51 7.48 -11.97
C ASP A 88 2.16 6.29 -11.26
N LEU A 89 3.17 5.68 -11.89
CA LEU A 89 3.90 4.55 -11.34
C LEU A 89 4.72 4.97 -10.12
N TRP A 90 5.46 6.08 -10.25
CA TRP A 90 6.29 6.59 -9.15
C TRP A 90 5.47 7.03 -7.95
N VAL A 91 4.33 7.69 -8.18
CA VAL A 91 3.39 8.13 -7.14
C VAL A 91 2.79 6.92 -6.41
N LYS A 92 2.42 5.87 -7.14
CA LYS A 92 1.88 4.64 -6.56
C LYS A 92 2.89 3.92 -5.68
N GLU A 93 4.15 3.80 -6.14
CA GLU A 93 5.21 3.18 -5.34
C GLU A 93 5.58 4.06 -4.14
N TYR A 94 5.70 5.38 -4.34
CA TYR A 94 5.93 6.35 -3.27
C TYR A 94 4.89 6.26 -2.15
N ALA A 95 3.59 6.14 -2.49
CA ALA A 95 2.51 6.07 -1.51
C ALA A 95 2.66 4.91 -0.51
N LYS A 96 3.24 3.77 -0.94
CA LYS A 96 3.45 2.59 -0.07
C LYS A 96 4.50 2.83 1.02
N ILE A 97 5.52 3.63 0.70
CA ILE A 97 6.75 3.82 1.51
C ILE A 97 6.89 5.25 2.06
N ARG A 98 5.93 6.13 1.78
CA ARG A 98 5.92 7.56 2.13
C ARG A 98 6.32 7.84 3.58
N THR A 99 5.91 6.98 4.51
CA THR A 99 6.19 7.15 5.95
C THR A 99 7.68 7.11 6.30
N LEU A 100 8.49 6.47 5.44
CA LEU A 100 9.93 6.30 5.59
C LEU A 100 10.75 7.24 4.70
N ILE A 101 10.09 8.04 3.85
CA ILE A 101 10.74 9.04 3.00
C ILE A 101 10.61 10.42 3.64
N LYS A 102 11.72 11.14 3.70
CA LYS A 102 11.78 12.55 4.03
C LYS A 102 11.90 13.36 2.74
N ARG A 103 11.17 14.47 2.70
CA ARG A 103 11.13 15.41 1.58
C ARG A 103 12.04 16.59 1.93
N GLU A 104 13.07 16.83 1.15
CA GLU A 104 13.83 18.08 1.19
C GLU A 104 13.06 19.14 0.41
N ARG A 105 12.98 20.33 1.01
CA ARG A 105 12.25 21.46 0.45
C ARG A 105 13.19 22.63 0.26
N ASP A 106 12.97 23.41 -0.79
CA ASP A 106 13.64 24.70 -0.98
C ASP A 106 13.08 25.78 -0.05
N GLU A 107 13.66 26.98 -0.12
CA GLU A 107 13.24 28.17 0.64
C GLU A 107 11.80 28.62 0.30
N VAL A 108 11.27 28.18 -0.84
CA VAL A 108 9.91 28.46 -1.34
C VAL A 108 8.93 27.35 -0.94
N GLY A 109 9.41 26.27 -0.30
CA GLY A 109 8.61 25.14 0.16
C GLY A 109 8.39 24.03 -0.88
N ARG A 110 8.98 24.11 -2.07
CA ARG A 110 8.87 23.10 -3.14
C ARG A 110 9.76 21.90 -2.84
N ILE A 111 9.30 20.70 -3.18
CA ILE A 111 10.08 19.47 -2.99
C ILE A 111 11.21 19.44 -4.02
N THR A 112 12.45 19.43 -3.56
CA THR A 112 13.64 19.34 -4.42
C THR A 112 14.19 17.92 -4.48
N ARG A 113 14.13 17.20 -3.36
CA ARG A 113 14.72 15.86 -3.24
C ARG A 113 13.94 14.96 -2.29
N LEU A 114 13.90 13.68 -2.64
CA LEU A 114 13.46 12.60 -1.76
C LEU A 114 14.69 11.90 -1.15
N ILE A 115 14.71 11.78 0.17
CA ILE A 115 15.75 11.09 0.93
C ILE A 115 15.13 10.10 1.94
N VAL A 116 15.84 9.04 2.31
CA VAL A 116 15.35 8.14 3.37
C VAL A 116 15.38 8.88 4.70
N LYS A 117 14.27 8.83 5.47
CA LYS A 117 14.10 9.57 6.73
C LYS A 117 15.11 9.18 7.80
N HIS A 118 15.52 7.91 7.82
CA HIS A 118 16.33 7.34 8.88
C HIS A 118 17.71 6.91 8.39
N HIS A 119 18.71 7.22 9.22
CA HIS A 119 20.06 6.70 9.07
C HIS A 119 20.08 5.16 9.18
N TRP A 120 21.09 4.53 8.58
CA TRP A 120 21.28 3.08 8.50
C TRP A 120 21.29 2.35 9.87
N SER A 121 21.46 3.07 10.97
CA SER A 121 21.45 2.49 12.33
C SER A 121 20.08 1.98 12.76
N ARG A 122 18.97 2.62 12.34
CA ARG A 122 17.60 2.22 12.71
C ARG A 122 17.18 0.86 12.15
N PRO A 123 17.35 0.54 10.85
CA PRO A 123 17.03 -0.79 10.32
C PRO A 123 17.95 -1.88 10.91
N VAL A 124 19.21 -1.58 11.22
CA VAL A 124 20.11 -2.53 11.89
C VAL A 124 19.59 -2.89 13.27
N LEU A 125 19.13 -1.90 14.05
CA LEU A 125 18.47 -2.16 15.35
C LEU A 125 17.18 -2.97 15.17
N GLY A 126 16.40 -2.70 14.12
CA GLY A 126 15.22 -3.51 13.78
C GLY A 126 15.57 -4.96 13.50
N PHE A 127 16.64 -5.21 12.74
CA PHE A 127 17.11 -6.55 12.42
C PHE A 127 17.65 -7.30 13.66
N LEU A 128 18.42 -6.61 14.51
CA LEU A 128 18.86 -7.16 15.80
C LEU A 128 17.67 -7.49 16.71
N GLY A 129 16.67 -6.60 16.78
CA GLY A 129 15.43 -6.84 17.49
C GLY A 129 14.70 -8.07 16.97
N TYR A 130 14.60 -8.23 15.65
CA TYR A 130 14.05 -9.43 15.02
C TYR A 130 14.78 -10.70 15.47
N ILE A 131 16.11 -10.73 15.41
CA ILE A 131 16.90 -11.90 15.84
C ILE A 131 16.60 -12.25 17.30
N LEU A 132 16.62 -11.26 18.20
CA LEU A 132 16.38 -11.47 19.62
C LEU A 132 14.96 -11.99 19.89
N PHE A 133 13.94 -11.31 19.37
CA PHE A 133 12.54 -11.67 19.60
C PHE A 133 12.14 -12.98 18.93
N ALA A 134 12.63 -13.24 17.72
CA ALA A 134 12.41 -14.52 17.04
C ALA A 134 13.08 -15.65 17.83
N SER A 135 14.32 -15.45 18.30
CA SER A 135 15.02 -16.47 19.11
C SER A 135 14.21 -16.83 20.35
N ILE A 136 13.71 -15.84 21.11
CA ILE A 136 12.86 -16.06 22.29
C ILE A 136 11.55 -16.78 21.90
N GLY A 137 10.90 -16.32 20.84
CA GLY A 137 9.66 -16.89 20.33
C GLY A 137 9.78 -18.35 19.89
N PHE A 138 10.95 -18.75 19.40
CA PHE A 138 11.22 -20.12 18.96
C PHE A 138 11.69 -21.07 20.09
N ILE A 139 11.99 -20.57 21.29
CA ILE A 139 12.44 -21.41 22.43
C ILE A 139 11.49 -22.61 22.69
N PRO A 140 10.15 -22.44 22.73
CA PRO A 140 9.24 -23.56 22.98
C PRO A 140 9.32 -24.65 21.90
N PHE A 141 9.64 -24.29 20.67
CA PHE A 141 9.78 -25.24 19.56
C PHE A 141 11.11 -25.98 19.62
N VAL A 142 12.19 -25.29 19.98
CA VAL A 142 13.54 -25.89 20.10
C VAL A 142 13.64 -26.79 21.33
N MET A 143 13.04 -26.39 22.46
CA MET A 143 13.10 -27.13 23.73
C MET A 143 11.73 -27.69 24.14
N MET A 144 10.99 -28.26 23.18
CA MET A 144 9.60 -28.68 23.35
C MET A 144 9.35 -29.59 24.56
N ASN A 145 10.21 -30.59 24.79
CA ASN A 145 10.03 -31.50 25.92
C ASN A 145 10.16 -30.79 27.28
N LYS A 146 11.09 -29.84 27.41
CA LYS A 146 11.24 -29.04 28.64
C LYS A 146 10.07 -28.08 28.82
N PHE A 147 9.61 -27.47 27.73
CA PHE A 147 8.47 -26.57 27.74
C PHE A 147 7.18 -27.29 28.19
N ILE A 148 6.90 -28.47 27.63
CA ILE A 148 5.77 -29.30 28.05
C ILE A 148 5.89 -29.68 29.53
N GLY A 149 7.10 -30.05 29.98
CA GLY A 149 7.36 -30.34 31.39
C GLY A 149 6.98 -29.18 32.32
N LEU A 150 7.38 -27.95 31.97
CA LEU A 150 7.03 -26.74 32.73
C LEU A 150 5.52 -26.49 32.77
N VAL A 151 4.83 -26.71 31.64
CA VAL A 151 3.36 -26.55 31.56
C VAL A 151 2.64 -27.59 32.41
N VAL A 152 3.06 -28.86 32.35
CA VAL A 152 2.47 -29.95 33.14
C VAL A 152 2.72 -29.73 34.64
N GLU A 153 3.91 -29.27 35.02
CA GLU A 153 4.22 -28.96 36.42
C GLU A 153 3.35 -27.81 36.94
N ALA A 154 3.21 -26.72 36.17
CA ALA A 154 2.34 -25.60 36.52
C ALA A 154 0.86 -26.00 36.61
N TYR A 155 0.44 -26.92 35.74
CA TYR A 155 -0.91 -27.50 35.76
C TYR A 155 -1.15 -28.34 37.01
N ASN A 156 -0.22 -29.23 37.36
CA ASN A 156 -0.31 -30.08 38.56
C ASN A 156 -0.32 -29.26 39.85
N LYS A 157 0.35 -28.09 39.86
CA LYS A 157 0.32 -27.14 40.98
C LYS A 157 -0.97 -26.30 41.04
N GLY A 158 -1.87 -26.44 40.06
CA GLY A 158 -3.11 -25.68 40.00
C GLY A 158 -2.94 -24.19 39.75
N ILE A 159 -1.86 -23.77 39.06
CA ILE A 159 -1.53 -22.35 38.83
C ILE A 159 -1.75 -21.98 37.34
N PRO A 160 -3.00 -21.77 36.89
CA PRO A 160 -3.30 -21.53 35.47
C PRO A 160 -2.69 -20.22 34.94
N LEU A 161 -2.48 -19.23 35.82
CA LEU A 161 -1.85 -17.97 35.45
C LEU A 161 -0.42 -18.17 34.90
N ILE A 162 0.34 -19.09 35.48
CA ILE A 162 1.71 -19.38 35.04
C ILE A 162 1.68 -20.03 33.65
N ILE A 163 0.74 -20.94 33.39
CA ILE A 163 0.57 -21.57 32.08
C ILE A 163 0.30 -20.50 31.00
N PHE A 164 -0.58 -19.55 31.32
CA PHE A 164 -0.89 -18.44 30.42
C PHE A 164 0.36 -17.60 30.11
N ILE A 165 1.13 -17.21 31.13
CA ILE A 165 2.35 -16.40 30.94
C ILE A 165 3.40 -17.15 30.12
N ILE A 166 3.67 -18.41 30.44
CA ILE A 166 4.64 -19.27 29.75
C ILE A 166 4.28 -19.41 28.26
N THR A 167 2.99 -19.44 27.93
CA THR A 167 2.51 -19.55 26.54
C THR A 167 2.47 -18.20 25.82
N LEU A 168 2.10 -17.14 26.53
CA LEU A 168 1.93 -15.80 25.95
C LEU A 168 3.27 -15.15 25.58
N ILE A 169 4.31 -15.31 26.41
CA ILE A 169 5.62 -14.67 26.19
C ILE A 169 6.22 -15.06 24.83
N PRO A 170 6.30 -16.34 24.44
CA PRO A 170 6.80 -16.74 23.13
C PRO A 170 5.94 -16.21 21.98
N LEU A 171 4.61 -16.26 22.11
CA LEU A 171 3.68 -15.75 21.08
C LEU A 171 3.84 -14.24 20.87
N ALA A 172 3.88 -13.47 21.94
CA ALA A 172 4.12 -12.03 21.90
C ALA A 172 5.50 -11.71 21.30
N SER A 173 6.52 -12.51 21.64
CA SER A 173 7.87 -12.36 21.09
C SER A 173 7.90 -12.63 19.58
N LEU A 174 7.24 -13.68 19.08
CA LEU A 174 7.12 -13.91 17.64
C LEU A 174 6.42 -12.77 16.92
N TYR A 175 5.35 -12.23 17.52
CA TYR A 175 4.62 -11.10 16.96
C TYR A 175 5.47 -9.82 16.89
N LEU A 176 6.22 -9.50 17.94
CA LEU A 176 7.17 -8.39 17.96
C LEU A 176 8.30 -8.59 16.94
N GLY A 177 8.83 -9.81 16.85
CA GLY A 177 9.83 -10.18 15.83
C GLY A 177 9.31 -9.92 14.42
N TYR A 178 8.08 -10.35 14.12
CA TYR A 178 7.45 -10.09 12.83
C TYR A 178 7.33 -8.59 12.52
N PHE A 179 6.94 -7.76 13.49
CA PHE A 179 6.91 -6.31 13.30
C PHE A 179 8.30 -5.71 13.02
N CYS A 180 9.32 -6.15 13.75
CA CYS A 180 10.70 -5.75 13.50
C CYS A 180 11.12 -6.10 12.06
N LEU A 181 10.79 -7.30 11.59
CA LEU A 181 11.09 -7.72 10.22
C LEU A 181 10.35 -6.88 9.17
N ARG A 182 9.05 -6.62 9.37
CA ARG A 182 8.24 -5.76 8.49
C ARG A 182 8.79 -4.34 8.40
N TYR A 183 9.30 -3.81 9.51
CA TYR A 183 9.94 -2.50 9.50
C TYR A 183 11.22 -2.49 8.65
N VAL A 184 12.06 -3.52 8.76
CA VAL A 184 13.28 -3.67 7.97
C VAL A 184 12.97 -3.85 6.48
N GLU A 185 11.97 -4.67 6.16
CA GLU A 185 11.48 -4.88 4.78
C GLU A 185 11.05 -3.55 4.15
N LYS A 186 10.16 -2.80 4.80
CA LYS A 186 9.71 -1.48 4.31
C LYS A 186 10.84 -0.47 4.18
N TYR A 187 11.84 -0.52 5.06
CA TYR A 187 13.04 0.32 4.92
C TYR A 187 13.83 -0.05 3.67
N GLY A 188 14.02 -1.36 3.42
CA GLY A 188 14.65 -1.87 2.21
C GLY A 188 13.93 -1.42 0.94
N GLU A 189 12.61 -1.59 0.89
CA GLU A 189 11.76 -1.09 -0.21
C GLU A 189 11.95 0.41 -0.43
N SER A 190 11.98 1.21 0.65
CA SER A 190 12.16 2.65 0.54
C SER A 190 13.53 3.05 -0.04
N LYS A 191 14.58 2.32 0.31
CA LYS A 191 15.93 2.54 -0.21
C LYS A 191 16.01 2.15 -1.68
N ASN A 192 15.44 1.01 -2.05
CA ASN A 192 15.39 0.54 -3.43
C ASN A 192 14.60 1.51 -4.30
N PHE A 193 13.43 1.95 -3.85
CA PHE A 193 12.64 2.96 -4.56
C PHE A 193 13.45 4.23 -4.82
N ILE A 194 14.17 4.75 -3.84
CA ILE A 194 14.96 5.99 -4.04
C ILE A 194 16.09 5.75 -5.05
N LEU A 195 16.76 4.60 -4.98
CA LEU A 195 17.81 4.24 -5.94
C LEU A 195 17.25 4.08 -7.35
N ASP A 196 16.13 3.36 -7.48
CA ASP A 196 15.47 3.11 -8.76
C ASP A 196 14.90 4.41 -9.33
N PHE A 197 14.31 5.27 -8.50
CA PHE A 197 13.80 6.58 -8.88
C PHE A 197 14.93 7.44 -9.45
N TYR A 198 16.05 7.63 -8.74
CA TYR A 198 17.14 8.46 -9.29
C TYR A 198 17.90 7.82 -10.45
N LYS A 199 17.81 6.50 -10.62
CA LYS A 199 18.49 5.78 -11.72
C LYS A 199 17.64 5.72 -12.99
N TYR A 200 16.32 5.60 -12.86
CA TYR A 200 15.40 5.29 -13.95
C TYR A 200 14.31 6.35 -14.17
N ALA A 201 14.08 7.27 -13.23
CA ALA A 201 13.14 8.37 -13.47
C ALA A 201 13.79 9.39 -14.40
N PHE A 202 13.38 9.36 -15.67
CA PHE A 202 13.75 10.38 -16.63
C PHE A 202 12.93 11.63 -16.38
N ARG A 203 13.61 12.76 -16.22
CA ARG A 203 12.95 14.05 -16.14
C ARG A 203 12.38 14.36 -17.51
N VAL A 204 11.09 14.68 -17.57
CA VAL A 204 10.50 15.27 -18.76
C VAL A 204 10.97 16.72 -18.75
N ASP A 205 12.04 17.01 -19.50
CA ASP A 205 12.46 18.38 -19.70
C ASP A 205 11.31 19.11 -20.40
N THR A 206 10.52 19.83 -19.61
CA THR A 206 9.65 20.87 -20.11
C THR A 206 10.56 22.03 -20.50
N ASP A 207 11.15 21.95 -21.68
CA ASP A 207 11.57 23.12 -22.44
C ASP A 207 10.32 23.98 -22.68
N VAL A 208 9.99 24.81 -21.70
CA VAL A 208 9.09 25.94 -21.85
C VAL A 208 9.96 27.17 -21.88
N THR A 209 10.51 27.42 -23.07
CA THR A 209 10.71 28.79 -23.59
C THR A 209 9.38 29.52 -23.67
#